data_AF-A0A2D5RT46-F1
#
_entry.id   AF-A0A2D5RT46-F1
#
_cell.length_a   1.000
_cell.length_b   1.000
_cell.length_c   1.000
_cell.angle_alpha   90.00
_cell.angle_beta   90.00
_cell.angle_gamma   90.00
#
_symmetry.space_group_name_H-M   'P 1'
#
loop_
_entity.id
_entity.type
_entity.pdbx_description
1 polymer ?
#
loop_
_entity_poly.entity_id
_entity_poly.type
_entity_poly.pdbx_seq_one_letter_code
_entity_poly.pdbx_strand_id
1 'polypeptide(L)'
;MPEYLFVYGTLRQHAKRRAAGQRCFQLLQQHASLIGQGRLQAKLYLVDYYPGAVASNNPQWQVTGEVYQLKQPALLLAELDQYEECGPGFASPTEYLRLKQPIMLNSGEIITAWVYIYNQSTDGLQQILSGDFLLAEKA
;
A
#
# COMPACT_ATOMS: atom_id res chain seq x y z
N MET A 1 15.80 -3.49 -14.51
CA MET A 1 14.77 -4.41 -14.01
C MET A 1 13.47 -3.61 -13.82
N PRO A 2 12.29 -4.19 -14.04
CA PRO A 2 11.03 -3.50 -13.77
C PRO A 2 10.90 -3.22 -12.27
N GLU A 3 10.36 -2.04 -11.94
CA GLU A 3 10.03 -1.67 -10.56
C GLU A 3 8.51 -1.80 -10.39
N TYR A 4 8.08 -2.40 -9.28
CA TYR A 4 6.67 -2.60 -8.97
C TYR A 4 6.28 -1.82 -7.72
N LEU A 5 5.01 -1.45 -7.62
CA LEU A 5 4.39 -0.85 -6.45
C LEU A 5 3.18 -1.71 -6.07
N PHE A 6 3.08 -2.08 -4.80
CA PHE A 6 1.91 -2.74 -4.26
C PHE A 6 1.13 -1.77 -3.37
N VAL A 7 -0.15 -1.61 -3.68
CA VAL A 7 -1.07 -0.72 -2.96
C VAL A 7 -2.21 -1.54 -2.37
N TYR A 8 -2.51 -1.31 -1.09
CA TYR A 8 -3.51 -2.08 -0.34
C TYR A 8 -4.67 -1.24 0.23
N GLY A 9 -4.60 0.08 0.07
CA GLY A 9 -5.57 1.03 0.62
C GLY A 9 -6.15 1.99 -0.40
N THR A 10 -6.13 3.28 -0.07
CA THR A 10 -6.78 4.37 -0.81
C THR A 10 -6.30 4.52 -2.26
N LEU A 11 -5.13 4.00 -2.64
CA LEU A 11 -4.65 4.05 -4.02
C LEU A 11 -5.24 2.95 -4.92
N ARG A 12 -5.92 1.93 -4.37
CA ARG A 12 -6.53 0.83 -5.14
C ARG A 12 -7.73 1.26 -5.97
N GLN A 13 -7.90 0.77 -7.21
CA GLN A 13 -8.87 1.25 -8.20
C GLN A 13 -10.26 1.62 -7.62
N HIS A 14 -10.84 0.75 -6.80
CA HIS A 14 -12.20 0.91 -6.26
C HIS A 14 -12.28 1.52 -4.85
N ALA A 15 -11.18 2.05 -4.30
CA ALA A 15 -11.16 2.70 -3.00
C ALA A 15 -11.96 4.01 -2.99
N LYS A 16 -12.62 4.31 -1.86
CA LYS A 16 -13.09 5.68 -1.61
C LYS A 16 -11.86 6.57 -1.38
N ARG A 17 -11.84 7.74 -2.01
CA ARG A 17 -10.69 8.65 -1.96
C ARG A 17 -11.12 10.07 -1.65
N ARG A 18 -10.30 10.75 -0.85
CA ARG A 18 -10.36 12.22 -0.70
C ARG A 18 -9.61 12.90 -1.85
N ALA A 19 -9.75 14.22 -1.97
CA ALA A 19 -9.16 15.00 -3.07
C ALA A 19 -7.64 14.76 -3.27
N ALA A 20 -6.87 14.70 -2.18
CA ALA A 20 -5.43 14.41 -2.25
C ALA A 20 -5.15 12.99 -2.80
N GLY A 21 -5.88 11.98 -2.33
CA GLY A 21 -5.76 10.61 -2.83
C GLY A 21 -6.18 10.46 -4.30
N GLN A 22 -7.12 11.29 -4.77
CA GLN A 22 -7.52 11.32 -6.18
C GLN A 22 -6.37 11.76 -7.09
N ARG A 23 -5.60 12.79 -6.71
CA ARG A 23 -4.42 13.25 -7.47
C ARG A 23 -3.37 12.14 -7.56
N CYS A 24 -3.05 11.51 -6.44
CA CYS A 24 -2.05 10.43 -6.39
C CYS A 24 -2.48 9.22 -7.22
N PHE A 25 -3.77 8.87 -7.19
CA PHE A 25 -4.31 7.82 -8.05
C PHE A 25 -4.23 8.17 -9.54
N GLN A 26 -4.49 9.42 -9.93
CA GLN A 26 -4.33 9.85 -11.33
C GLN A 26 -2.87 9.73 -11.79
N LEU A 27 -1.91 10.16 -10.97
CA LEU A 27 -0.48 9.98 -11.25
C LEU A 27 -0.12 8.49 -11.39
N LEU A 28 -0.64 7.64 -10.50
CA LEU A 28 -0.46 6.20 -10.58
C LEU A 28 -1.00 5.64 -11.92
N GLN A 29 -2.19 6.06 -12.36
CA GLN A 29 -2.74 5.61 -13.64
C GLN A 29 -1.96 6.11 -14.87
N GLN A 30 -1.37 7.30 -14.80
CA GLN A 30 -0.56 7.86 -15.88
C GLN A 30 0.81 7.16 -15.99
N HIS A 31 1.45 6.93 -14.84
CA HIS A 31 2.85 6.51 -14.77
C HIS A 31 3.04 5.04 -14.38
N ALA A 32 1.97 4.26 -14.25
CA ALA A 32 2.04 2.83 -13.98
C ALA A 32 0.98 2.04 -14.75
N SER A 33 1.17 0.72 -14.79
CA SER A 33 0.24 -0.23 -15.40
C SER A 33 -0.14 -1.29 -14.39
N LEU A 34 -1.44 -1.54 -14.23
CA LEU A 34 -1.94 -2.59 -13.34
C LEU A 34 -1.50 -3.96 -13.88
N ILE A 35 -0.81 -4.73 -13.05
CA ILE A 35 -0.42 -6.12 -13.33
C ILE A 35 -1.50 -7.08 -12.83
N GLY A 36 -2.11 -6.77 -11.68
CA GLY A 36 -3.19 -7.55 -11.11
C GLY A 36 -3.26 -7.44 -9.60
N GLN A 37 -3.90 -8.42 -8.97
CA GLN A 37 -3.96 -8.53 -7.52
C GLN A 37 -2.76 -9.29 -6.96
N GLY A 38 -2.38 -8.94 -5.73
CA GLY A 38 -1.35 -9.62 -4.98
C GLY A 38 -1.63 -9.65 -3.48
N ARG A 39 -0.81 -10.41 -2.77
CA ARG A 39 -0.88 -10.57 -1.31
C ARG A 39 0.45 -10.28 -0.66
N LEU A 40 0.41 -9.46 0.38
CA LEU A 40 1.53 -9.17 1.27
C LEU A 40 1.37 -9.93 2.58
N GLN A 41 2.46 -10.49 3.09
CA GLN A 41 2.50 -11.22 4.35
C GLN A 41 2.54 -10.23 5.53
N ALA A 42 1.37 -9.74 5.94
CA ALA A 42 1.20 -8.64 6.88
C ALA A 42 -0.17 -8.67 7.57
N LYS A 43 -0.28 -7.93 8.68
CA LYS A 43 -1.56 -7.56 9.30
C LYS A 43 -2.02 -6.22 8.76
N LEU A 44 -3.33 -6.05 8.65
CA LEU A 44 -3.96 -4.80 8.24
C LEU A 44 -4.69 -4.18 9.42
N TYR A 45 -4.50 -2.89 9.64
CA TYR A 45 -5.16 -2.11 10.68
C TYR A 45 -5.89 -0.93 10.06
N LEU A 46 -7.01 -0.53 10.66
CA LEU A 46 -7.67 0.73 10.36
C LEU A 46 -7.01 1.81 11.24
N VAL A 47 -6.24 2.71 10.61
CA VAL A 47 -5.53 3.79 11.31
C VAL A 47 -6.49 4.96 11.56
N ASP A 48 -7.19 5.38 10.51
CA ASP A 48 -8.31 6.33 10.53
C ASP A 48 -9.22 5.98 9.34
N TYR A 49 -9.48 6.90 8.42
CA TYR A 49 -10.18 6.62 7.16
C TYR A 49 -9.33 5.83 6.16
N TYR A 50 -8.08 5.50 6.51
CA TYR A 50 -7.12 4.77 5.68
C TYR A 50 -6.50 3.59 6.45
N PRO A 51 -6.00 2.57 5.72
CA PRO A 51 -5.40 1.41 6.34
C PRO A 51 -3.89 1.54 6.53
N GLY A 52 -3.35 0.86 7.54
CA GLY A 52 -1.92 0.66 7.74
C GLY A 52 -1.58 -0.84 7.76
N ALA A 53 -0.61 -1.26 6.94
CA ALA A 53 -0.11 -2.63 6.94
C ALA A 53 1.18 -2.75 7.77
N VAL A 54 1.27 -3.78 8.61
CA VAL A 54 2.46 -4.11 9.41
C VAL A 54 2.90 -5.54 9.11
N ALA A 55 4.18 -5.73 8.79
CA ALA A 55 4.73 -7.03 8.43
C ALA A 55 4.45 -8.08 9.51
N SER A 56 4.15 -9.31 9.09
CA SER A 56 3.84 -10.40 10.03
C SER A 56 4.40 -11.72 9.54
N ASN A 57 5.04 -12.48 10.43
CA ASN A 57 5.57 -13.82 10.12
C ASN A 57 4.50 -14.92 10.20
N ASN A 58 3.27 -14.62 10.62
CA ASN A 58 2.21 -15.63 10.72
C ASN A 58 1.48 -15.75 9.37
N PRO A 59 1.53 -16.93 8.71
CA PRO A 59 1.00 -17.14 7.36
C PRO A 59 -0.52 -16.95 7.25
N GLN A 60 -1.25 -16.93 8.37
CA GLN A 60 -2.69 -16.65 8.40
C GLN A 60 -3.02 -15.17 8.11
N TRP A 61 -2.07 -14.26 8.31
CA TRP A 61 -2.28 -12.83 8.07
C TRP A 61 -1.73 -12.44 6.72
N GLN A 62 -2.63 -12.08 5.81
CA GLN A 62 -2.28 -11.63 4.46
C GLN A 62 -3.08 -10.38 4.13
N VAL A 63 -2.43 -9.38 3.55
CA VAL A 63 -3.06 -8.16 3.06
C VAL A 63 -3.25 -8.27 1.55
N THR A 64 -4.49 -8.10 1.10
CA THR A 64 -4.86 -8.10 -0.32
C THR A 64 -4.74 -6.70 -0.89
N GLY A 65 -4.13 -6.60 -2.06
CA GLY A 65 -3.95 -5.34 -2.76
C GLY A 65 -3.74 -5.51 -4.26
N GLU A 66 -3.32 -4.43 -4.89
CA GLU A 66 -3.09 -4.33 -6.33
C GLU A 66 -1.61 -4.06 -6.59
N VAL A 67 -1.07 -4.72 -7.61
CA VAL A 67 0.30 -4.56 -8.06
C VAL A 67 0.31 -3.76 -9.35
N TYR A 68 1.14 -2.72 -9.37
CA TYR A 68 1.38 -1.86 -10.51
C TYR A 68 2.84 -1.95 -10.94
N GLN A 69 3.09 -2.07 -12.24
CA GLN A 69 4.41 -1.89 -12.82
C GLN A 69 4.64 -0.40 -13.09
N LEU A 70 5.72 0.15 -12.54
CA LEU A 70 6.05 1.56 -12.65
C LEU A 70 6.80 1.84 -13.95
N LYS A 71 6.32 2.81 -14.74
CA LYS A 71 6.98 3.30 -15.96
C LYS A 71 8.05 4.34 -15.64
N GLN A 72 7.78 5.20 -14.66
CA GLN A 72 8.69 6.25 -14.18
C GLN A 72 8.80 6.20 -12.66
N PRO A 73 9.56 5.22 -12.11
CA PRO A 73 9.58 4.95 -10.68
C PRO A 73 9.97 6.18 -9.86
N ALA A 74 11.08 6.84 -10.17
CA ALA A 74 11.59 7.97 -9.38
C ALA A 74 10.59 9.13 -9.23
N LEU A 75 9.89 9.49 -10.32
CA LEU A 75 8.92 10.59 -10.31
C LEU A 75 7.68 10.22 -9.50
N LEU A 76 7.08 9.07 -9.80
CA LEU A 76 5.86 8.64 -9.14
C LEU A 76 6.09 8.39 -7.64
N LEU A 77 7.20 7.72 -7.31
CA LEU A 77 7.57 7.39 -5.94
C LEU A 77 7.83 8.65 -5.10
N ALA A 78 8.41 9.71 -5.66
CA ALA A 78 8.60 10.97 -4.95
C ALA A 78 7.28 11.68 -4.62
N GLU A 79 6.32 11.70 -5.56
CA GLU A 79 4.99 12.27 -5.31
C GLU A 79 4.21 11.46 -4.26
N LEU A 80 4.34 10.13 -4.30
CA LEU A 80 3.72 9.24 -3.31
C LEU A 80 4.38 9.38 -1.93
N ASP A 81 5.71 9.55 -1.85
CA ASP A 81 6.40 9.80 -0.57
C ASP A 81 5.91 11.09 0.11
N GLN A 82 5.60 12.13 -0.68
CA GLN A 82 5.02 13.36 -0.15
C GLN A 82 3.58 13.16 0.33
N TYR A 83 2.80 12.34 -0.38
CA TYR A 83 1.42 12.04 -0.02
C TYR A 83 1.31 11.18 1.25
N GLU A 84 2.18 10.18 1.39
CA GLU A 84 2.23 9.24 2.52
C GLU A 84 3.08 9.77 3.69
N GLU A 85 3.48 11.04 3.64
CA GLU A 85 4.29 11.72 4.66
C GLU A 85 5.60 10.97 5.03
N CYS A 86 6.20 10.30 4.05
CA CYS A 86 7.37 9.41 4.19
C CYS A 86 8.67 10.07 3.67
N GLY A 87 8.61 11.31 3.15
CA GLY A 87 9.75 12.01 2.55
C GLY A 87 10.62 12.86 3.50
N PRO A 88 11.73 13.44 3.00
CA PRO A 88 12.52 14.40 3.76
C PRO A 88 11.70 15.66 4.06
N GLY A 89 11.48 15.96 5.34
CA GLY A 89 10.70 17.12 5.81
C GLY A 89 9.59 16.78 6.80
N PHE A 90 9.27 15.50 6.98
CA PHE A 90 8.30 15.04 7.99
C PHE A 90 8.97 14.70 9.33
N ALA A 91 8.23 14.85 10.42
CA ALA A 91 8.71 14.53 11.75
C ALA A 91 9.03 13.03 11.86
N SER A 92 10.16 12.69 12.47
CA SER A 92 10.52 11.29 12.73
C SER A 92 9.92 10.82 14.07
N PRO A 93 9.39 9.58 14.15
CA PRO A 93 9.23 8.63 13.06
C PRO A 93 8.12 9.04 12.08
N THR A 94 8.35 8.86 10.78
CA THR A 94 7.31 9.05 9.76
C THR A 94 6.20 8.01 9.95
N GLU A 95 4.99 8.34 9.51
CA GLU A 95 3.85 7.43 9.65
C GLU A 95 4.02 6.15 8.84
N TYR A 96 4.53 6.28 7.62
CA TYR A 96 4.86 5.17 6.74
C TYR A 96 6.36 5.10 6.46
N LEU A 97 6.81 3.90 6.09
CA LEU A 97 8.12 3.60 5.53
C LEU A 97 7.96 2.94 4.17
N ARG A 98 8.62 3.47 3.15
CA ARG A 98 8.65 2.81 1.83
C ARG A 98 9.71 1.71 1.79
N LEU A 99 9.27 0.46 1.79
CA LEU A 99 10.14 -0.72 1.80
C LEU A 99 9.86 -1.62 0.59
N LYS A 100 10.89 -2.32 0.08
CA LYS A 100 10.68 -3.41 -0.87
C LYS A 100 10.23 -4.66 -0.11
N GLN A 101 9.15 -5.29 -0.55
CA GLN A 101 8.59 -6.49 0.06
C GLN A 101 8.24 -7.55 -1.00
N PRO A 102 8.31 -8.85 -0.65
CA PRO A 102 7.82 -9.92 -1.50
C PRO A 102 6.28 -9.90 -1.54
N ILE A 103 5.73 -9.90 -2.75
CA ILE A 103 4.29 -9.94 -3.01
C ILE A 103 3.99 -11.20 -3.81
N MET A 104 3.06 -12.01 -3.31
CA MET A 104 2.55 -13.18 -4.02
C MET A 104 1.41 -12.74 -4.93
N LEU A 105 1.60 -12.83 -6.24
CA LEU A 105 0.56 -12.59 -7.24
C LEU A 105 -0.48 -13.72 -7.22
N ASN A 106 -1.68 -13.45 -7.74
CA ASN A 106 -2.71 -14.48 -7.90
C ASN A 106 -2.28 -15.65 -8.80
N SER A 107 -1.27 -15.45 -9.67
CA SER A 107 -0.65 -16.51 -10.47
C SER A 107 0.19 -17.49 -9.64
N GLY A 108 0.52 -17.15 -8.39
CA GLY A 108 1.47 -17.86 -7.54
C GLY A 108 2.92 -17.37 -7.67
N GLU A 109 3.20 -16.46 -8.62
CA GLU A 109 4.52 -15.84 -8.77
C GLU A 109 4.80 -14.88 -7.60
N ILE A 110 6.04 -14.88 -7.11
CA ILE A 110 6.52 -13.92 -6.11
C ILE A 110 7.33 -12.85 -6.81
N ILE A 111 6.89 -11.60 -6.68
CA ILE A 111 7.60 -10.42 -7.18
C ILE A 111 8.05 -9.54 -6.01
N THR A 112 9.07 -8.72 -6.22
CA THR A 112 9.46 -7.69 -5.25
C THR A 112 8.85 -6.35 -5.66
N ALA A 113 8.08 -5.73 -4.76
CA ALA A 113 7.44 -4.44 -4.99
C ALA A 113 7.71 -3.46 -3.84
N TRP A 114 7.69 -2.16 -4.16
CA TRP A 114 7.61 -1.11 -3.15
C TRP A 114 6.27 -1.17 -2.43
N VAL A 115 6.30 -0.96 -1.11
CA VAL A 115 5.14 -0.93 -0.22
C VAL A 115 5.35 0.16 0.81
N TYR A 116 4.30 0.91 1.12
CA TYR A 116 4.26 1.81 2.28
C TYR A 116 3.81 1.00 3.50
N ILE A 117 4.72 0.74 4.44
CA ILE A 117 4.49 -0.02 5.66
C ILE A 117 4.27 0.95 6.81
N TYR A 118 3.21 0.74 7.58
CA TYR A 118 2.88 1.56 8.73
C TYR A 118 3.94 1.40 9.84
N ASN A 119 4.38 2.51 10.41
CA ASN A 119 5.55 2.59 11.29
C ASN A 119 5.26 3.25 12.65
N GLN A 120 3.99 3.45 12.99
CA GLN A 120 3.58 3.90 14.33
C GLN A 120 2.97 2.75 15.16
N SER A 121 2.66 3.03 16.42
CA SER A 121 2.03 2.05 17.30
C SER A 121 0.67 1.62 16.76
N THR A 122 0.40 0.32 16.80
CA THR A 122 -0.90 -0.26 16.47
C THR A 122 -1.81 -0.43 17.69
N ASP A 123 -1.39 0.06 18.87
CA ASP A 123 -2.15 -0.10 20.11
C ASP A 123 -3.50 0.61 20.01
N GLY A 124 -4.58 -0.12 20.27
CA GLY A 124 -5.94 0.40 20.17
C GLY A 124 -6.50 0.49 18.75
N LEU A 125 -5.71 0.21 17.70
CA LEU A 125 -6.21 0.17 16.33
C LEU A 125 -7.04 -1.09 16.06
N GLN A 126 -8.11 -0.95 15.30
CA GLN A 126 -8.92 -2.08 14.86
C GLN A 126 -8.18 -2.86 13.77
N GLN A 127 -7.87 -4.13 14.05
CA GLN A 127 -7.34 -5.01 13.01
C GLN A 127 -8.44 -5.38 12.01
N ILE A 128 -8.15 -5.23 10.72
CA ILE A 128 -9.00 -5.70 9.62
C ILE A 128 -8.64 -7.17 9.36
N LEU A 129 -9.40 -8.09 9.98
CA LEU A 129 -9.12 -9.53 9.94
C LEU A 129 -9.21 -10.13 8.53
N SER A 130 -10.02 -9.54 7.64
CA SER A 130 -10.12 -9.97 6.24
C SER A 130 -8.84 -9.71 5.44
N GLY A 131 -7.99 -8.79 5.90
CA GLY A 131 -6.83 -8.33 5.15
C GLY A 131 -7.16 -7.54 3.88
N ASP A 132 -8.43 -7.21 3.64
CA ASP A 132 -8.86 -6.42 2.48
C ASP A 132 -9.60 -5.17 2.95
N PHE A 133 -8.94 -4.02 2.76
CA PHE A 133 -9.49 -2.71 3.11
C PHE A 133 -10.82 -2.42 2.39
N LEU A 134 -10.94 -2.77 1.11
CA LEU A 134 -12.14 -2.48 0.33
C LEU A 134 -13.34 -3.32 0.74
N LEU A 135 -13.10 -4.49 1.34
CA LEU A 135 -14.16 -5.28 1.96
C LEU A 135 -14.59 -4.65 3.29
N ALA A 136 -13.64 -4.16 4.09
CA ALA A 136 -13.94 -3.48 5.35
C ALA A 136 -14.72 -2.18 5.15
N GLU A 137 -14.48 -1.43 4.08
CA GLU A 137 -15.22 -0.19 3.77
C GLU A 137 -16.71 -0.40 3.37
N LYS A 138 -17.10 -1.65 3.11
CA LYS A 138 -18.47 -2.03 2.71
C LYS A 138 -19.28 -2.65 3.84
N ALA A 139 -18.64 -2.99 4.96
CA ALA A 139 -19.26 -3.54 6.16
C ALA A 139 -19.86 -2.42 7.01
#